data_AF-A0A2S9FJC6-F1
#
_entry.id   AF-A0A2S9FJC6-F1
#
_cell.length_a   1.000
_cell.length_b   1.000
_cell.length_c   1.000
_cell.angle_alpha   90.00
_cell.angle_beta   90.00
_cell.angle_gamma   90.00
#
_symmetry.space_group_name_H-M   'P 1'
#
loop_
_entity.id
_entity.type
_entity.pdbx_description
1 polymer ?
#
loop_
_entity_poly.entity_id
_entity_poly.type
_entity_poly.pdbx_seq_one_letter_code
_entity_poly.pdbx_strand_id
1 'polypeptide(L)'
;AALAEAIRGGAAIKDLWLPGPDPEPQYRPSAKLAAFIRARDMFCRFPGCDVPAERCDIDHVVPYPYGPTHASNMNCKCRAHHLAKTFWDGWGDEQLPDGTVVWTTPAGQRYTTVPGSRLFFPRWNVTTDELPPMAQPPPDPGRIAKMPRRRRTRAAENAARIKAEREANAVERALRERRIAANTAKFEPDVG
;
A
#
# COMPACT_ATOMS: atom_id res chain seq x y z
N ALA A 1 -4.61 20.57 -10.81
CA ALA A 1 -5.34 20.58 -12.11
C ALA A 1 -5.98 19.23 -12.41
N ALA A 2 -5.22 18.13 -12.41
CA ALA A 2 -5.71 16.78 -12.76
C ALA A 2 -6.89 16.26 -11.91
N LEU A 3 -6.90 16.45 -10.58
CA LEU A 3 -8.02 16.01 -9.73
C LEU A 3 -9.33 16.73 -10.08
N ALA A 4 -9.27 18.06 -10.19
CA ALA A 4 -10.44 18.85 -10.54
C ALA A 4 -10.94 18.53 -11.96
N GLU A 5 -10.04 18.19 -12.88
CA GLU A 5 -10.39 17.74 -14.22
C GLU A 5 -11.00 16.33 -14.23
N ALA A 6 -10.49 15.41 -13.42
CA ALA A 6 -11.08 14.08 -13.24
C ALA A 6 -12.50 14.18 -12.67
N ILE A 7 -12.70 15.03 -11.65
CA ILE A 7 -14.02 15.30 -11.07
C ILE A 7 -14.95 15.91 -12.11
N ARG A 8 -14.50 16.95 -12.85
CA ARG A 8 -15.28 17.53 -13.95
C ARG A 8 -15.59 16.54 -15.07
N GLY A 9 -14.69 15.58 -15.29
CA GLY A 9 -14.85 14.46 -16.23
C GLY A 9 -15.80 13.37 -15.73
N GLY A 10 -16.44 13.54 -14.57
CA GLY A 10 -17.42 12.60 -14.02
C GLY A 10 -16.82 11.48 -13.17
N ALA A 11 -15.57 11.59 -12.72
CA ALA A 11 -14.99 10.61 -11.81
C ALA A 11 -15.77 10.58 -10.50
N ALA A 12 -16.22 9.38 -10.11
CA ALA A 12 -16.88 9.18 -8.82
C ALA A 12 -15.89 9.45 -7.69
N ILE A 13 -16.26 10.34 -6.78
CA ILE A 13 -15.51 10.59 -5.55
C ILE A 13 -15.98 9.56 -4.52
N LYS A 14 -15.02 8.86 -3.91
CA LYS A 14 -15.28 7.95 -2.81
C LYS A 14 -14.51 8.43 -1.60
N ASP A 15 -15.22 8.66 -0.51
CA ASP A 15 -14.58 9.05 0.75
C ASP A 15 -13.71 7.92 1.27
N LEU A 16 -12.55 8.32 1.81
CA LEU A 16 -11.65 7.39 2.46
C LEU A 16 -12.27 6.99 3.80
N TRP A 17 -12.54 5.70 3.96
CA TRP A 17 -12.96 5.16 5.24
C TRP A 17 -11.85 5.33 6.29
N LEU A 18 -12.21 5.83 7.46
CA LEU A 18 -11.31 5.96 8.60
C LEU A 18 -11.47 4.75 9.53
N PRO A 19 -10.36 4.15 10.01
CA PRO A 19 -10.43 3.04 10.94
C PRO A 19 -11.00 3.50 12.29
N GLY A 20 -11.82 2.65 12.89
CA GLY A 20 -12.18 2.73 14.30
C GLY A 20 -11.33 1.76 15.13
N PRO A 21 -11.66 1.57 16.41
CA PRO A 21 -10.82 0.82 17.36
C PRO A 21 -10.82 -0.69 17.13
N ASP A 22 -11.83 -1.20 16.42
CA ASP A 22 -12.03 -2.64 16.28
C ASP A 22 -11.10 -3.24 15.22
N PRO A 23 -10.31 -4.26 15.57
CA PRO A 23 -9.50 -4.98 14.59
C PRO A 23 -10.35 -5.86 13.67
N GLU A 24 -9.82 -6.14 12.49
CA GLU A 24 -10.42 -7.13 11.59
C GLU A 24 -10.03 -8.56 12.04
N PRO A 25 -10.97 -9.53 12.00
CA PRO A 25 -10.73 -10.88 12.50
C PRO A 25 -9.89 -11.75 11.55
N GLN A 26 -9.60 -11.28 10.33
CA GLN A 26 -8.86 -12.02 9.32
C GLN A 26 -7.43 -11.50 9.13
N TYR A 27 -6.54 -12.37 8.67
CA TYR A 27 -5.15 -12.00 8.35
C TYR A 27 -5.04 -10.94 7.23
N ARG A 28 -5.81 -11.07 6.15
CA ARG A 28 -5.74 -10.15 5.02
C ARG A 28 -6.60 -8.91 5.29
N PRO A 29 -6.06 -7.69 5.23
CA PRO A 29 -6.86 -6.50 5.45
C PRO A 29 -7.94 -6.39 4.37
N SER A 30 -9.11 -5.91 4.76
CA SER A 30 -10.18 -5.57 3.83
C SER A 30 -9.74 -4.47 2.86
N ALA A 31 -10.46 -4.32 1.75
CA ALA A 31 -10.16 -3.29 0.76
C ALA A 31 -10.20 -1.87 1.36
N LYS A 32 -11.09 -1.60 2.33
CA LYS A 32 -11.21 -0.29 3.00
C LYS A 32 -10.00 -0.01 3.92
N LEU A 33 -9.57 -0.99 4.71
CA LEU A 33 -8.39 -0.86 5.58
C LEU A 33 -7.12 -0.73 4.73
N ALA A 34 -7.02 -1.53 3.68
CA ALA A 34 -5.90 -1.45 2.75
C ALA A 34 -5.82 -0.10 2.02
N ALA A 35 -6.96 0.49 1.65
CA ALA A 35 -7.02 1.83 1.07
C ALA A 35 -6.55 2.90 2.07
N PHE A 36 -7.01 2.84 3.32
CA PHE A 36 -6.56 3.75 4.37
C PHE A 36 -5.05 3.66 4.60
N ILE A 37 -4.50 2.45 4.76
CA ILE A 37 -3.07 2.26 5.02
C ILE A 37 -2.22 2.81 3.87
N ARG A 38 -2.60 2.55 2.62
CA ARG A 38 -1.88 3.08 1.46
C ARG A 38 -1.97 4.60 1.36
N ALA A 39 -3.16 5.17 1.59
CA ALA A 39 -3.35 6.62 1.60
C ALA A 39 -2.54 7.30 2.71
N ARG A 40 -2.49 6.70 3.90
CA ARG A 40 -1.67 7.19 5.02
C ARG A 40 -0.19 7.11 4.69
N ASP A 41 0.29 5.95 4.25
CA ASP A 41 1.72 5.71 4.12
C ASP A 41 2.33 6.34 2.87
N MET A 42 1.60 6.36 1.75
CA MET A 42 1.97 6.84 0.40
C MET A 42 3.19 6.15 -0.24
N PHE A 43 4.17 5.78 0.56
CA PHE A 43 5.39 5.07 0.18
C PHE A 43 5.70 3.96 1.17
N CYS A 44 6.69 3.13 0.84
CA CYS A 44 7.29 2.20 1.77
C CYS A 44 7.78 2.93 3.03
N ARG A 45 7.47 2.40 4.21
CA ARG A 45 7.78 3.01 5.49
C ARG A 45 9.18 2.72 6.02
N PHE A 46 10.00 2.01 5.25
CA PHE A 46 11.43 1.81 5.57
C PHE A 46 12.20 3.12 5.34
N PRO A 47 13.20 3.46 6.19
CA PRO A 47 13.94 4.72 6.08
C PRO A 47 14.52 4.96 4.69
N GLY A 48 14.19 6.10 4.07
CA GLY A 48 14.72 6.51 2.77
C GLY A 48 14.15 5.79 1.54
N CYS A 49 13.17 4.90 1.70
CA CYS A 49 12.57 4.19 0.56
C CYS A 49 11.42 5.00 -0.05
N ASP A 50 11.42 5.15 -1.38
CA ASP A 50 10.46 5.93 -2.16
C ASP A 50 9.49 5.07 -2.99
N VAL A 51 9.49 3.75 -2.78
CA VAL A 51 8.59 2.84 -3.50
C VAL A 51 7.14 3.18 -3.14
N PRO A 52 6.26 3.50 -4.11
CA PRO A 52 4.86 3.83 -3.85
C PRO A 52 4.10 2.72 -3.12
N ALA A 53 3.15 3.10 -2.27
CA ALA A 53 2.34 2.20 -1.45
C ALA A 53 1.54 1.17 -2.27
N GLU A 54 1.19 1.49 -3.53
CA GLU A 54 0.53 0.59 -4.48
C GLU A 54 1.40 -0.60 -4.86
N ARG A 55 2.73 -0.45 -4.77
CA ARG A 55 3.72 -1.50 -5.01
C ARG A 55 4.25 -2.12 -3.71
N CYS A 56 3.64 -1.78 -2.58
CA CYS A 56 4.01 -2.30 -1.28
C CYS A 56 3.07 -3.43 -0.84
N ASP A 57 3.66 -4.38 -0.12
CA ASP A 57 2.91 -5.28 0.74
C ASP A 57 2.43 -4.45 1.96
N ILE A 58 1.22 -4.72 2.44
CA ILE A 58 0.76 -4.20 3.74
C ILE A 58 1.12 -5.25 4.76
N ASP A 59 2.08 -4.92 5.62
CA ASP A 59 2.70 -5.86 6.55
C ASP A 59 2.33 -5.50 7.99
N HIS A 60 2.04 -6.53 8.79
CA HIS A 60 1.79 -6.36 10.21
C HIS A 60 3.07 -6.01 10.95
N VAL A 61 3.03 -5.06 11.88
CA VAL A 61 4.16 -4.71 12.77
C VAL A 61 4.46 -5.91 13.66
N VAL A 62 3.49 -6.31 14.48
CA VAL A 62 3.47 -7.61 15.17
C VAL A 62 2.69 -8.62 14.32
N PRO A 63 3.33 -9.72 13.88
CA PRO A 63 2.71 -10.67 12.97
C PRO A 63 1.39 -11.25 13.50
N TYR A 64 0.41 -11.40 12.62
CA TYR A 64 -0.80 -12.17 12.92
C TYR A 64 -0.47 -13.65 13.23
N PRO A 65 -1.15 -14.31 14.19
CA PRO A 65 -2.25 -13.80 15.03
C PRO A 65 -1.79 -13.14 16.33
N TYR A 66 -0.48 -12.95 16.55
CA TYR A 66 0.06 -12.34 17.76
C TYR A 66 -0.28 -10.84 17.87
N GLY A 67 -0.36 -10.16 16.72
CA GLY A 67 -0.94 -8.84 16.58
C GLY A 67 -2.18 -8.87 15.68
N PRO A 68 -3.15 -7.97 15.90
CA PRO A 68 -4.38 -7.94 15.12
C PRO A 68 -4.16 -7.31 13.73
N THR A 69 -5.07 -7.59 12.81
CA THR A 69 -5.20 -6.83 11.56
C THR A 69 -5.89 -5.50 11.88
N HIS A 70 -5.10 -4.46 12.11
CA HIS A 70 -5.56 -3.13 12.52
C HIS A 70 -4.65 -2.04 11.96
N ALA A 71 -5.19 -0.84 11.76
CA ALA A 71 -4.43 0.27 11.17
C ALA A 71 -3.18 0.66 11.98
N SER A 72 -3.21 0.52 13.31
CA SER A 72 -2.06 0.77 14.20
C SER A 72 -1.02 -0.35 14.22
N ASN A 73 -1.33 -1.52 13.67
CA ASN A 73 -0.42 -2.67 13.62
C ASN A 73 -0.03 -3.02 12.17
N MET A 74 -0.23 -2.13 11.20
CA MET A 74 0.03 -2.43 9.80
C MET A 74 0.60 -1.22 9.07
N ASN A 75 1.62 -1.44 8.25
CA ASN A 75 2.21 -0.39 7.42
C ASN A 75 2.74 -0.91 6.07
N CYS A 76 2.90 0.00 5.11
CA CYS A 76 3.39 -0.34 3.77
C CYS A 76 4.89 -0.65 3.78
N LYS A 77 5.25 -1.82 3.26
CA LYS A 77 6.64 -2.22 3.01
C LYS A 77 6.78 -2.72 1.58
N CYS A 78 7.76 -2.21 0.83
CA CYS A 78 8.05 -2.79 -0.47
C CYS A 78 8.53 -4.23 -0.29
N ARG A 79 8.42 -5.05 -1.34
CA ARG A 79 8.72 -6.48 -1.23
C ARG A 79 10.12 -6.76 -0.64
N ALA A 80 11.11 -5.93 -0.96
CA ALA A 80 12.47 -6.10 -0.43
C ALA A 80 12.53 -5.88 1.09
N HIS A 81 11.96 -4.77 1.59
CA HIS A 81 11.99 -4.46 3.02
C HIS A 81 11.02 -5.30 3.85
N HIS A 82 9.90 -5.73 3.27
CA HIS A 82 9.04 -6.73 3.89
C HIS A 82 9.83 -8.02 4.11
N LEU A 83 10.51 -8.55 3.08
CA LEU A 83 11.33 -9.76 3.23
C LEU A 83 12.48 -9.59 4.23
N ALA A 84 13.16 -8.44 4.22
CA ALA A 84 14.23 -8.16 5.18
C ALA A 84 13.70 -8.21 6.62
N LYS A 85 12.61 -7.50 6.92
CA LYS A 85 11.97 -7.55 8.24
C LYS A 85 11.53 -8.97 8.60
N THR A 86 10.83 -9.64 7.69
CA THR A 86 10.25 -10.94 8.01
C THR A 86 11.36 -11.95 8.27
N PHE A 87 12.34 -12.06 7.38
CA PHE A 87 13.21 -13.22 7.34
C PHE A 87 14.61 -13.00 7.90
N TRP A 88 15.12 -11.77 7.98
CA TRP A 88 16.47 -11.51 8.47
C TRP A 88 16.44 -11.15 9.95
N ASP A 89 17.36 -11.72 10.72
CA ASP A 89 17.42 -11.50 12.15
C ASP A 89 17.83 -10.06 12.50
N GLY A 90 17.26 -9.54 13.58
CA GLY A 90 17.60 -8.24 14.15
C GLY A 90 16.91 -7.03 13.53
N TRP A 91 16.13 -7.19 12.45
CA TRP A 91 15.24 -6.13 11.97
C TRP A 91 13.95 -6.10 12.79
N GLY A 92 13.56 -4.91 13.23
CA GLY A 92 12.29 -4.67 13.91
C GLY A 92 11.67 -3.34 13.51
N ASP A 93 10.35 -3.26 13.59
CA ASP A 93 9.61 -2.01 13.51
C ASP A 93 8.62 -1.91 14.67
N GLU A 94 8.35 -0.68 15.09
CA GLU A 94 7.33 -0.31 16.06
C GLU A 94 6.51 0.82 15.44
N GLN A 95 5.18 0.74 15.53
CA GLN A 95 4.29 1.76 15.01
C GLN A 95 3.55 2.46 16.15
N LEU A 96 3.63 3.79 16.16
CA LEU A 96 2.92 4.64 17.09
C LEU A 96 1.52 5.00 16.54
N PRO A 97 0.58 5.40 17.41
CA PRO A 97 -0.78 5.78 17.01
C PRO A 97 -0.84 6.84 15.91
N ASP A 98 0.09 7.81 15.90
CA ASP A 98 0.16 8.88 14.90
C ASP A 98 0.72 8.45 13.52
N GLY A 99 0.94 7.13 13.36
CA GLY A 99 1.48 6.51 12.16
C GLY A 99 3.00 6.61 12.03
N THR A 100 3.70 7.18 13.01
CA THR A 100 5.17 7.15 13.08
C THR A 100 5.64 5.72 13.22
N VAL A 101 6.70 5.35 12.51
CA VAL A 101 7.33 4.03 12.58
C VAL A 101 8.77 4.19 13.03
N VAL A 102 9.15 3.50 14.11
CA VAL A 102 10.52 3.39 14.59
C VAL A 102 11.09 2.05 14.15
N TRP A 103 12.10 2.10 13.28
CA TRP A 103 12.84 0.95 12.82
C TRP A 103 14.06 0.71 13.68
N THR A 104 14.31 -0.55 14.02
CA THR A 104 15.54 -1.00 14.67
C THR A 104 16.30 -1.90 13.70
N THR A 105 17.57 -1.58 13.48
CA THR A 105 18.48 -2.39 12.65
C THR A 105 19.07 -3.56 13.44
N PRO A 106 19.65 -4.57 12.78
CA PRO A 106 20.35 -5.65 13.49
C PRO A 106 21.51 -5.19 14.37
N ALA A 107 22.09 -4.02 14.08
CA ALA A 107 23.13 -3.39 14.90
C ALA A 107 22.56 -2.55 16.07
N GLY A 108 21.24 -2.54 16.28
CA GLY A 108 20.56 -1.79 17.33
C GLY A 108 20.34 -0.30 17.03
N GLN A 109 20.77 0.20 15.86
CA GLN A 109 20.49 1.59 15.46
C GLN A 109 19.00 1.80 15.22
N ARG A 110 18.48 2.98 15.62
CA ARG A 110 17.08 3.34 15.48
C ARG A 110 16.89 4.46 14.45
N TYR A 111 15.89 4.31 13.58
CA TYR A 111 15.51 5.28 12.56
C TYR A 111 14.01 5.51 12.59
N THR A 112 13.58 6.76 12.43
CA THR A 112 12.16 7.13 12.50
C THR A 112 11.66 7.53 11.11
N THR A 113 10.49 7.03 10.73
CA THR A 113 9.76 7.51 9.54
C THR A 113 8.36 7.99 9.94
N VAL A 114 7.87 9.01 9.25
CA VAL A 114 6.50 9.51 9.41
C VAL A 114 5.67 9.19 8.16
N PRO A 115 4.32 9.15 8.27
CA PRO A 115 3.46 8.91 7.12
C PRO A 115 3.74 9.85 5.96
N GLY A 116 3.90 9.31 4.74
CA GLY A 116 4.15 10.10 3.54
C GLY A 116 2.99 11.05 3.21
N SER A 117 1.77 10.74 3.68
CA SER A 117 0.63 11.64 3.58
C SER A 117 0.87 13.01 4.22
N ARG A 118 1.72 13.12 5.26
CA ARG A 118 2.04 14.40 5.91
C ARG A 118 2.70 15.40 4.94
N LEU A 119 3.37 14.92 3.89
CA LEU A 119 3.98 15.78 2.86
C LEU A 119 2.92 16.44 1.96
N PHE A 120 1.80 15.76 1.70
CA PHE A 120 0.78 16.21 0.75
C PHE A 120 -0.48 16.74 1.43
N PHE A 121 -0.76 16.26 2.64
CA PHE A 121 -1.97 16.54 3.42
C PHE A 121 -1.60 16.85 4.87
N PRO A 122 -0.88 17.96 5.15
CA PRO A 122 -0.33 18.25 6.48
C PRO A 122 -1.39 18.43 7.57
N ARG A 123 -2.65 18.67 7.18
CA ARG A 123 -3.79 18.83 8.11
C ARG A 123 -4.59 17.54 8.31
N TRP A 124 -4.26 16.47 7.61
CA TRP A 124 -4.96 15.19 7.79
C TRP A 124 -4.47 14.50 9.05
N ASN A 125 -5.35 14.37 10.03
CA ASN A 125 -5.10 13.56 11.21
C ASN A 125 -5.18 12.07 10.83
N VAL A 126 -4.04 11.40 10.85
CA VAL A 126 -3.90 9.96 10.57
C VAL A 126 -3.76 9.13 11.84
N THR A 127 -3.92 9.74 13.01
CA THR A 127 -3.84 9.04 14.29
C THR A 127 -4.93 7.98 14.38
N THR A 128 -4.52 6.77 14.69
CA THR A 128 -5.39 5.61 14.92
C THR A 128 -5.35 5.23 16.40
N ASP A 129 -6.09 4.18 16.79
CA ASP A 129 -6.19 3.78 18.19
C ASP A 129 -4.90 3.20 18.77
N GLU A 130 -4.70 3.36 20.07
CA GLU A 130 -3.64 2.68 20.79
C GLU A 130 -4.04 1.22 21.01
N LEU A 131 -3.18 0.30 20.57
CA LEU A 131 -3.41 -1.13 20.74
C LEU A 131 -2.83 -1.58 22.10
N PRO A 132 -3.47 -2.56 22.76
CA PRO A 132 -2.89 -3.16 23.95
C PRO A 132 -1.52 -3.77 23.64
N PRO A 133 -0.64 -3.93 24.64
CA PRO A 133 0.64 -4.59 24.46
C PRO A 133 0.48 -5.95 23.77
N MET A 134 1.08 -6.08 22.59
CA MET A 134 1.00 -7.29 21.79
C MET A 134 2.17 -8.22 22.13
N ALA A 135 1.89 -9.51 22.29
CA ALA A 135 2.94 -10.51 22.47
C ALA A 135 3.75 -10.63 21.17
N GLN A 136 5.08 -10.70 21.28
CA GLN A 136 5.90 -11.01 20.12
C GLN A 136 5.86 -12.51 19.83
N PRO A 137 5.89 -12.95 18.55
CA PRO A 137 6.03 -14.36 18.23
C PRO A 137 7.34 -14.92 18.80
N PRO A 138 7.39 -16.21 19.15
CA PRO A 138 8.63 -16.84 19.58
C PRO A 138 9.70 -16.76 18.46
N PRO A 139 10.99 -16.75 18.83
CA PRO A 139 12.08 -16.80 17.86
C PRO A 139 11.96 -18.01 16.93
N ASP A 140 12.32 -17.85 15.66
CA ASP A 140 12.33 -18.92 14.66
C ASP A 140 13.74 -19.04 14.07
N PRO A 141 14.61 -19.90 14.61
CA PRO A 141 16.01 -20.01 14.16
C PRO A 141 16.17 -20.40 12.69
N GLY A 142 15.14 -21.01 12.08
CA GLY A 142 15.15 -21.41 10.68
C GLY A 142 14.52 -20.38 9.73
N ARG A 143 14.23 -19.17 10.21
CA ARG A 143 13.40 -18.21 9.47
C ARG A 143 14.03 -17.83 8.12
N ILE A 144 15.33 -17.51 8.10
CA ILE A 144 16.05 -17.17 6.86
C ILE A 144 15.91 -18.25 5.78
N ALA A 145 15.94 -19.53 6.16
CA ALA A 145 15.82 -20.64 5.22
C ALA A 145 14.43 -20.74 4.57
N LYS A 146 13.39 -20.18 5.20
CA LYS A 146 12.01 -20.10 4.69
C LYS A 146 11.80 -18.92 3.73
N MET A 147 12.79 -18.05 3.57
CA MET A 147 12.68 -16.88 2.68
C MET A 147 12.42 -17.33 1.23
N PRO A 148 11.35 -16.84 0.60
CA PRO A 148 11.00 -17.25 -0.76
C PRO A 148 12.07 -16.80 -1.75
N ARG A 149 12.49 -17.72 -2.62
CA ARG A 149 13.44 -17.44 -3.70
C ARG A 149 12.70 -16.89 -4.92
N ARG A 150 13.28 -15.87 -5.54
CA ARG A 150 12.73 -15.26 -6.75
C ARG A 150 12.78 -16.26 -7.91
N ARG A 151 11.63 -16.48 -8.57
CA ARG A 151 11.51 -17.43 -9.70
C ARG A 151 11.95 -16.87 -11.06
N ARG A 152 11.97 -15.55 -11.23
CA ARG A 152 12.33 -14.85 -12.49
C ARG A 152 13.34 -13.74 -12.22
N THR A 153 14.15 -13.35 -13.20
CA THR A 153 15.04 -12.19 -13.01
C THR A 153 14.23 -10.88 -12.90
N ARG A 154 14.82 -9.84 -12.28
CA ARG A 154 14.19 -8.50 -12.22
C ARG A 154 13.83 -7.97 -13.60
N ALA A 155 14.71 -8.18 -14.58
CA ALA A 155 14.48 -7.76 -15.96
C ALA A 155 13.28 -8.48 -16.58
N ALA A 156 13.17 -9.80 -16.40
CA ALA A 156 12.05 -10.58 -16.93
C ALA A 156 10.71 -10.20 -16.28
N GLU A 157 10.71 -9.90 -14.98
CA GLU A 157 9.53 -9.46 -14.24
C GLU A 157 9.11 -8.04 -14.63
N ASN A 158 10.06 -7.11 -14.78
CA ASN A 158 9.78 -5.77 -15.26
C ASN A 158 9.26 -5.77 -16.71
N ALA A 159 9.86 -6.58 -17.59
CA ALA A 159 9.38 -6.74 -18.96
C ALA A 159 7.95 -7.30 -19.02
N ALA A 160 7.64 -8.30 -18.18
CA ALA A 160 6.29 -8.84 -18.07
C ALA A 160 5.28 -7.80 -17.56
N ARG A 161 5.65 -7.02 -16.53
CA ARG A 161 4.81 -5.93 -16.01
C ARG A 161 4.55 -4.86 -17.07
N ILE A 162 5.59 -4.38 -17.74
CA ILE A 162 5.47 -3.39 -18.82
C ILE A 162 4.58 -3.91 -19.95
N LYS A 163 4.73 -5.20 -20.33
CA LYS A 163 3.89 -5.83 -21.34
C LYS A 163 2.41 -5.84 -20.91
N ALA A 164 2.11 -6.31 -19.70
CA ALA A 164 0.74 -6.35 -19.17
C ALA A 164 0.12 -4.95 -19.06
N GLU A 165 0.89 -3.95 -18.61
CA GLU A 165 0.45 -2.57 -18.52
C GLU A 165 0.16 -1.98 -19.92
N ARG A 166 1.00 -2.28 -20.92
CA ARG A 166 0.76 -1.87 -22.31
C ARG A 166 -0.48 -2.53 -22.90
N GLU A 167 -0.72 -3.80 -22.61
CA GLU A 167 -1.90 -4.53 -23.05
C GLU A 167 -3.18 -3.94 -22.43
N ALA A 168 -3.18 -3.67 -21.12
CA ALA A 168 -4.30 -3.01 -20.45
C ALA A 168 -4.58 -1.61 -21.02
N ASN A 169 -3.54 -0.80 -21.21
CA ASN A 169 -3.67 0.54 -21.81
C ASN A 169 -4.17 0.48 -23.27
N ALA A 170 -3.82 -0.55 -24.03
CA ALA A 170 -4.33 -0.74 -25.39
C ALA A 170 -5.83 -1.04 -25.40
N VAL A 171 -6.31 -1.87 -24.47
CA VAL A 171 -7.74 -2.16 -24.29
C VAL A 171 -8.51 -0.89 -23.90
N GLU A 172 -8.01 -0.11 -22.93
CA GLU A 172 -8.63 1.15 -22.51
C GLU A 172 -8.73 2.16 -23.67
N ARG A 173 -7.65 2.31 -24.46
CA ARG A 173 -7.68 3.18 -25.65
C ARG A 173 -8.73 2.73 -26.67
N ALA A 174 -8.79 1.44 -26.97
CA ALA A 174 -9.77 0.90 -27.91
C ALA A 174 -11.22 1.10 -27.42
N LEU A 175 -11.48 0.92 -26.12
CA LEU A 175 -12.78 1.19 -25.52
C LEU A 175 -13.14 2.68 -25.58
N ARG A 176 -12.17 3.57 -25.31
CA ARG A 176 -12.36 5.02 -25.41
C ARG A 176 -12.67 5.44 -26.85
N GLU A 177 -11.94 4.93 -27.83
CA GLU A 177 -12.17 5.20 -29.26
C GLU A 177 -13.57 4.73 -29.68
N ARG A 178 -13.98 3.52 -29.28
CA ARG A 178 -15.34 3.01 -29.52
C ARG A 178 -16.41 3.90 -28.89
N ARG A 179 -16.19 4.39 -27.67
CA ARG A 179 -17.13 5.29 -26.98
C ARG A 179 -17.24 6.64 -27.69
N ILE A 180 -16.12 7.20 -28.15
CA ILE A 180 -16.10 8.44 -28.92
C ILE A 180 -16.87 8.25 -30.23
N ALA A 181 -16.58 7.18 -30.99
CA ALA A 181 -17.26 6.87 -32.25
C ALA A 181 -18.78 6.70 -32.08
N ALA A 182 -19.21 5.98 -31.04
CA ALA A 182 -20.63 5.79 -30.72
C ALA A 182 -21.32 7.09 -30.31
N ASN A 183 -20.61 7.99 -29.62
CA ASN A 183 -21.15 9.30 -29.27
C ASN A 183 -21.25 10.20 -30.50
N THR A 184 -20.25 10.25 -31.38
CA THR A 184 -20.32 11.04 -32.63
C THR A 184 -21.46 10.59 -33.54
N ALA A 185 -21.70 9.28 -33.67
CA ALA A 185 -22.81 8.74 -34.46
C ALA A 185 -24.20 9.07 -33.89
N LYS A 186 -24.30 9.43 -32.59
CA LYS A 186 -25.57 9.87 -31.97
C LYS A 186 -25.87 11.35 -32.18
N PHE A 187 -24.90 12.15 -32.63
CA PHE A 187 -25.01 13.60 -32.81
C PHE A 187 -25.02 14.05 -34.28
N GLU A 188 -25.14 13.11 -35.24
CA GLU A 188 -25.43 13.47 -36.63
C GLU A 188 -26.84 14.07 -36.70
N PRO A 189 -27.00 15.36 -37.06
CA PRO A 189 -28.31 15.98 -37.12
C PRO A 189 -29.09 15.38 -38.29
N ASP A 190 -30.35 15.05 -38.04
CA ASP A 190 -31.31 14.65 -39.08
C ASP A 190 -31.51 15.86 -40.01
N VAL A 191 -30.78 15.89 -41.13
CA VAL A 191 -30.98 16.85 -42.21
C VAL A 191 -32.01 16.25 -43.15
N GLY A 192 -33.28 16.40 -42.78
CA GLY A 192 -34.45 15.92 -43.53
C GLY A 192 -35.66 16.80 -43.28
#